data_AF-A0A4T0BDH2-F1
#
_entry.id   AF-A0A4T0BDH2-F1
#
_cell.length_a   1.000
_cell.length_b   1.000
_cell.length_c   1.000
_cell.angle_alpha   90.00
_cell.angle_beta   90.00
_cell.angle_gamma   90.00
#
_symmetry.space_group_name_H-M   'P 1'
#
loop_
_entity.id
_entity.type
_entity.pdbx_description
1 polymer ?
#
loop_
_entity_poly.entity_id
_entity_poly.type
_entity_poly.pdbx_seq_one_letter_code
_entity_poly.pdbx_strand_id
1 'polypeptide(L)'
;MTGNIMTANRAVHKGNYTVAFDLYSKILHEKRHPVAYLNRALCYTAEKKPHLAVNDALRAYMMAQAMIDVNRDRVAGNDHIRRIDRDISSYRGRRVV
;
A
#
# COMPACT_ATOMS: atom_id res chain seq x y z
N MET A 1 1.11 -21.99 -10.91
CA MET A 1 0.13 -21.68 -9.84
C MET A 1 0.03 -20.18 -9.72
N THR A 2 -0.97 -19.58 -10.35
CA THR A 2 -1.29 -18.15 -10.23
C THR A 2 -1.59 -17.84 -8.76
N GLY A 3 -0.84 -16.91 -8.16
CA GLY A 3 -1.11 -16.46 -6.80
C GLY A 3 -2.46 -15.75 -6.77
N ASN A 4 -3.50 -16.38 -6.23
CA ASN A 4 -4.82 -15.77 -6.13
C ASN A 4 -4.93 -14.97 -4.82
N ILE A 5 -5.45 -13.75 -4.88
CA ILE A 5 -5.67 -12.91 -3.69
C ILE A 5 -6.48 -13.62 -2.60
N MET A 6 -7.39 -14.53 -2.96
CA MET A 6 -8.15 -15.34 -2.01
C MET A 6 -7.27 -16.27 -1.18
N THR A 7 -6.23 -16.88 -1.77
CA THR A 7 -5.31 -17.76 -1.02
C THR A 7 -4.42 -16.95 -0.09
N ALA A 8 -3.98 -15.77 -0.53
CA ALA A 8 -3.22 -14.82 0.29
C ALA A 8 -4.05 -14.34 1.49
N ASN A 9 -5.29 -13.90 1.27
CA ASN A 9 -6.20 -13.48 2.35
C ASN A 9 -6.45 -14.63 3.34
N ARG A 10 -6.66 -15.86 2.84
CA ARG A 10 -6.83 -17.04 3.72
C ARG A 10 -5.60 -17.28 4.60
N ALA A 11 -4.39 -17.07 4.08
CA ALA A 11 -3.16 -17.19 4.88
C ALA A 11 -3.10 -16.13 5.98
N VAL A 12 -3.51 -14.88 5.71
CA VAL A 12 -3.64 -13.83 6.74
C VAL A 12 -4.63 -14.23 7.83
N HIS A 13 -5.83 -14.72 7.45
CA HIS A 13 -6.83 -15.17 8.43
C HIS A 13 -6.36 -16.32 9.35
N LYS A 14 -5.42 -17.14 8.86
CA LYS A 14 -4.80 -18.22 9.65
C LYS A 14 -3.61 -17.74 10.49
N GLY A 15 -3.24 -16.46 10.42
CA GLY A 15 -2.05 -15.91 11.09
C GLY A 15 -0.72 -16.26 10.40
N ASN A 16 -0.76 -16.85 9.20
CA ASN A 16 0.43 -17.25 8.46
C ASN A 16 0.98 -16.08 7.64
N TYR A 17 1.47 -15.04 8.33
CA TYR A 17 1.87 -13.77 7.73
C TYR A 17 3.03 -13.89 6.74
N THR A 18 3.99 -14.77 6.98
CA THR A 18 5.11 -15.01 6.06
C THR A 18 4.65 -15.64 4.75
N VAL A 19 3.76 -16.64 4.81
CA VAL A 19 3.16 -17.24 3.59
C VAL A 19 2.29 -16.22 2.85
N ALA A 20 1.49 -15.44 3.59
CA ALA A 20 0.69 -14.37 3.00
C ALA A 20 1.57 -13.32 2.30
N PHE A 21 2.69 -12.94 2.92
CA PHE A 21 3.65 -11.99 2.38
C PHE A 21 4.21 -12.45 1.02
N ASP A 22 4.63 -13.72 0.92
CA ASP A 22 5.14 -14.28 -0.33
C ASP A 22 4.07 -14.30 -1.42
N LEU A 23 2.83 -14.64 -1.06
CA LEU A 23 1.71 -14.65 -2.01
C LEU A 23 1.38 -13.24 -2.50
N TYR A 24 1.32 -12.24 -1.62
CA TYR A 24 1.13 -10.84 -2.04
C TYR A 24 2.29 -10.33 -2.87
N SER A 25 3.53 -10.72 -2.56
CA SER A 25 4.69 -10.33 -3.36
C SER A 25 4.63 -10.90 -4.78
N LYS A 26 4.16 -12.14 -4.95
CA LYS A 26 3.90 -12.73 -6.27
C LYS A 26 2.78 -12.00 -7.01
N ILE A 27 1.65 -11.72 -6.34
CA ILE A 27 0.53 -10.96 -6.93
C ILE A 27 1.01 -9.59 -7.42
N LEU A 28 1.78 -8.88 -6.60
CA LEU A 28 2.30 -7.55 -6.92
C LEU A 28 3.35 -7.56 -8.02
N HIS A 29 4.08 -8.67 -8.19
CA HIS A 29 5.00 -8.86 -9.31
C HIS A 29 4.24 -9.01 -10.63
N GLU A 30 3.12 -9.73 -10.64
CA GLU A 30 2.27 -9.89 -11.83
C GLU A 30 1.48 -8.62 -12.16
N LYS A 31 0.81 -8.04 -11.14
CA LYS A 31 0.00 -6.83 -11.30
C LYS A 31 -0.02 -6.02 -10.01
N ARG A 32 0.46 -4.78 -10.10
CA ARG A 32 0.37 -3.81 -9.00
C ARG A 32 -1.09 -3.51 -8.68
N HIS A 33 -1.47 -3.67 -7.41
CA HIS A 33 -2.85 -3.49 -6.96
C HIS A 33 -2.88 -2.89 -5.54
N PRO A 34 -3.68 -1.83 -5.27
CA PRO A 34 -3.66 -1.16 -3.98
C PRO A 34 -4.00 -2.09 -2.81
N VAL A 35 -4.99 -2.97 -2.98
CA VAL A 35 -5.36 -3.95 -1.93
C VAL A 35 -4.23 -4.92 -1.62
N ALA A 36 -3.45 -5.34 -2.62
CA ALA A 36 -2.34 -6.27 -2.40
C ALA A 36 -1.17 -5.58 -1.65
N TYR A 37 -0.90 -4.32 -1.95
CA TYR A 37 0.05 -3.52 -1.16
C TYR A 37 -0.42 -3.34 0.29
N LEU A 38 -1.71 -3.00 0.49
CA LEU A 38 -2.25 -2.81 1.84
C LEU A 38 -2.19 -4.11 2.67
N ASN A 39 -2.58 -5.24 2.07
CA ASN A 39 -2.52 -6.51 2.79
C ASN A 39 -1.09 -6.97 3.06
N ARG A 40 -0.12 -6.64 2.20
CA ARG A 40 1.29 -6.91 2.47
C ARG A 40 1.84 -6.00 3.59
N ALA A 41 1.35 -4.76 3.70
CA ALA A 41 1.65 -3.89 4.84
C ALA A 41 1.15 -4.46 6.18
N LEU A 42 0.00 -5.15 6.19
CA LEU A 42 -0.48 -5.89 7.36
C LEU A 42 0.50 -7.02 7.75
N CYS A 43 1.01 -7.78 6.78
CA CYS A 43 2.03 -8.80 7.04
C CYS A 43 3.29 -8.18 7.66
N TYR A 44 3.78 -7.06 7.13
CA TYR A 44 4.92 -6.36 7.72
C TYR A 44 4.66 -5.86 9.14
N THR A 45 3.44 -5.42 9.44
CA THR A 45 3.05 -4.99 10.79
C THR A 45 3.09 -6.17 11.75
N ALA A 46 2.54 -7.32 11.35
CA ALA A 46 2.57 -8.54 12.16
C ALA A 46 4.01 -9.05 12.40
N GLU A 47 4.91 -8.86 11.44
CA GLU A 47 6.33 -9.19 11.57
C GLU A 47 7.18 -8.10 12.26
N LYS A 48 6.55 -7.08 12.86
CA LYS A 48 7.25 -5.97 13.55
C LYS A 48 8.21 -5.19 12.64
N LYS A 49 7.87 -5.04 11.36
CA LYS A 49 8.61 -4.25 10.35
C LYS A 49 7.82 -2.99 9.94
N PRO A 50 7.57 -2.03 10.87
CA PRO A 50 6.65 -0.92 10.64
C PRO A 50 7.11 0.03 9.53
N HIS A 51 8.43 0.23 9.35
CA HIS A 51 8.97 1.08 8.29
C HIS A 51 8.64 0.56 6.88
N LEU A 52 8.61 -0.77 6.69
CA LEU A 52 8.18 -1.39 5.42
C LEU A 52 6.67 -1.35 5.27
N ALA A 53 5.93 -1.54 6.37
CA ALA A 53 4.47 -1.44 6.37
C ALA A 53 4.00 -0.04 5.91
N VAL A 54 4.61 1.02 6.44
CA VAL A 54 4.28 2.41 6.06
C VAL A 54 4.53 2.66 4.57
N ASN A 55 5.63 2.14 4.02
CA ASN A 55 5.95 2.30 2.61
C ASN A 55 4.90 1.61 1.70
N ASP A 56 4.49 0.40 2.04
CA ASP A 56 3.45 -0.31 1.27
C ASP A 56 2.05 0.31 1.47
N ALA A 57 1.72 0.80 2.65
CA ALA A 57 0.49 1.55 2.89
C ALA A 57 0.43 2.85 2.08
N LEU A 58 1.54 3.58 1.97
CA LEU A 58 1.64 4.78 1.15
C LEU A 58 1.42 4.45 -0.34
N ARG A 59 2.04 3.39 -0.85
CA ARG A 59 1.82 2.93 -2.23
C ARG A 59 0.36 2.57 -2.49
N ALA A 60 -0.27 1.84 -1.56
CA ALA A 60 -1.68 1.49 -1.65
C ALA A 60 -2.56 2.74 -1.72
N TYR A 61 -2.30 3.73 -0.85
CA TYR A 61 -3.00 5.00 -0.83
C TYR A 61 -2.83 5.79 -2.15
N MET A 62 -1.59 5.99 -2.62
CA MET A 62 -1.33 6.71 -3.86
C MET A 62 -2.01 6.05 -5.07
N MET A 63 -2.00 4.72 -5.15
CA MET A 63 -2.67 4.00 -6.23
C MET A 63 -4.19 4.09 -6.14
N ALA A 64 -4.77 3.93 -4.95
CA ALA A 64 -6.20 4.07 -4.75
C ALA A 64 -6.66 5.49 -5.08
N GLN A 65 -5.88 6.50 -4.68
CA GLN A 65 -6.13 7.89 -5.01
C GLN A 65 -6.08 8.10 -6.53
N ALA A 66 -5.04 7.61 -7.22
CA ALA A 66 -4.97 7.71 -8.68
C ALA A 66 -6.17 7.04 -9.38
N MET A 67 -6.67 5.90 -8.87
CA MET A 67 -7.88 5.26 -9.38
C MET A 67 -9.14 6.11 -9.13
N ILE A 68 -9.27 6.70 -7.93
CA ILE A 68 -10.36 7.63 -7.60
C ILE A 68 -10.29 8.86 -8.49
N ASP A 69 -9.11 9.44 -8.72
CA ASP A 69 -8.91 10.63 -9.53
C ASP A 69 -9.29 10.37 -11.00
N VAL A 70 -8.88 9.21 -11.56
CA VAL A 70 -9.29 8.78 -12.90
C VAL A 70 -10.81 8.65 -13.02
N ASN A 71 -11.48 8.18 -11.96
CA ASN A 71 -12.93 8.01 -11.93
C ASN A 71 -13.70 9.30 -11.59
N ARG A 72 -13.10 10.21 -10.82
CA ARG A 72 -13.70 11.48 -10.42
C ARG A 72 -13.56 12.53 -11.50
N ASP A 73 -12.51 12.47 -12.32
CA ASP A 73 -12.20 13.61 -13.17
C ASP A 73 -11.48 13.33 -14.49
N ARG A 74 -12.28 13.48 -15.55
CA ARG A 74 -11.89 14.21 -16.76
C ARG A 74 -11.73 15.74 -16.52
N VAL A 75 -11.83 16.31 -15.29
CA VAL A 75 -11.82 17.78 -15.06
C VAL A 75 -10.91 18.36 -13.93
N ALA A 76 -10.55 17.68 -12.84
CA ALA A 76 -9.80 18.28 -11.70
C ALA A 76 -8.55 17.53 -11.20
N GLY A 77 -7.80 16.86 -12.09
CA GLY A 77 -6.55 16.20 -11.73
C GLY A 77 -5.41 17.18 -11.42
N ASN A 78 -5.21 17.58 -10.15
CA ASN A 78 -3.87 17.83 -9.56
C ASN A 78 -3.81 18.35 -8.10
N ASP A 79 -4.92 18.45 -7.36
CA ASP A 79 -4.88 19.14 -6.06
C ASP A 79 -4.42 18.27 -4.88
N HIS A 80 -4.56 16.94 -4.97
CA HIS A 80 -4.20 16.01 -3.89
C HIS A 80 -2.71 15.65 -3.84
N ILE A 81 -2.03 15.50 -4.99
CA ILE A 81 -0.58 15.24 -5.05
C ILE A 81 0.20 16.41 -4.41
N ARG A 82 -0.24 17.65 -4.64
CA ARG A 82 0.35 18.85 -4.01
C ARG A 82 0.22 18.87 -2.48
N ARG A 83 -0.85 18.27 -1.93
CA ARG A 83 -1.06 18.22 -0.47
C ARG A 83 -0.16 17.17 0.19
N ILE A 84 0.02 16.02 -0.44
CA ILE A 84 0.91 14.97 0.08
C ILE A 84 2.37 15.44 0.05
N ASP A 85 2.81 16.08 -1.03
CA ASP A 85 4.16 16.68 -1.09
C ASP A 85 4.36 17.76 -0.02
N ARG A 86 3.32 18.57 0.25
CA ARG A 86 3.34 19.56 1.34
C ARG A 86 3.47 18.90 2.71
N ASP A 87 2.71 17.84 2.96
CA ASP A 87 2.70 17.16 4.26
C ASP A 87 4.00 16.39 4.51
N ILE A 88 4.56 15.73 3.48
CA ILE A 88 5.89 15.09 3.51
C ILE A 88 6.99 16.13 3.75
N SER A 89 6.91 17.30 3.11
CA SER A 89 7.86 18.40 3.32
C SER A 89 7.77 18.95 4.74
N SER A 90 6.57 19.11 5.31
CA SER A 90 6.39 19.54 6.70
C SER A 90 6.94 18.51 7.70
N TYR A 91 6.81 17.22 7.40
CA TYR A 91 7.37 16.14 8.23
C TYR A 91 8.91 16.11 8.20
N ARG A 92 9.55 16.42 7.05
CA ARG A 92 11.01 16.55 6.93
C ARG A 92 11.57 17.83 7.56
N GLY A 93 10.77 18.90 7.64
CA GLY A 93 11.15 20.18 8.24
C GLY A 93 11.06 20.23 9.76
N ARG A 94 10.34 19.29 10.40
CA ARG A 94 10.22 19.21 11.86
C ARG A 94 11.41 18.48 12.47
N ARG A 95 12.59 19.11 12.38
CA ARG A 95 13.73 18.76 13.23
C ARG A 95 13.32 19.11 14.67
N VAL A 96 13.17 18.09 15.50
CA VAL A 96 12.93 18.25 16.94
C VAL A 96 14.10 19.07 17.49
N VAL A 97 13.81 20.29 17.93
CA VAL A 97 14.68 21.10 18.79
C VAL A 97 14.10 21.01 20.18
#